data_AF-A0A7W1MDS8-F1
#
_entry.id   AF-A0A7W1MDS8-F1
#
_cell.length_a   1.000
_cell.length_b   1.000
_cell.length_c   1.000
_cell.angle_alpha   90.00
_cell.angle_beta   90.00
_cell.angle_gamma   90.00
#
_symmetry.space_group_name_H-M   'P 1'
#
loop_
_entity.id
_entity.type
_entity.pdbx_description
1 polymer ?
#
loop_
_entity_poly.entity_id
_entity_poly.type
_entity_poly.pdbx_seq_one_letter_code
_entity_poly.pdbx_strand_id
1 'polypeptide(L)'
;VKVGPKEQQIGKNADYQITVTNTGDKPLTEVVVTDCAPSSTSIVAANGATINGNQAIWRLKELKPGAKVSFTITLYTCTPGCFTNRVNLTDCQGCNASAEFTTHWKGRPAINVCIVDTESPICIGEPTSYLITVVNQGSESDSNVVLTLKFPSLVTPVSSSGETAGTISGQTVTFAPYNNLGPRQTLKYRVDARAKESGDARIIVEVTSDSIKTPITQQESTIVN
;
A
#
# COMPACT_ATOMS: atom_id res chain seq x y z
N VAL A 1 14.19 -2.36 -27.57
CA VAL A 1 13.72 -1.38 -26.55
C VAL A 1 12.50 -1.94 -25.84
N LYS A 2 12.36 -1.69 -24.54
CA LYS A 2 11.17 -2.02 -23.76
C LYS A 2 10.66 -0.77 -23.07
N VAL A 3 9.34 -0.56 -23.09
CA VAL A 3 8.67 0.57 -22.43
C VAL A 3 7.42 0.08 -21.70
N GLY A 4 7.02 0.80 -20.66
CA GLY A 4 5.81 0.53 -19.88
C GLY A 4 5.43 1.73 -19.01
N PRO A 5 4.43 1.60 -18.14
CA PRO A 5 4.06 2.65 -17.20
C PRO A 5 5.14 2.81 -16.12
N LYS A 6 5.56 4.04 -15.83
CA LYS A 6 6.50 4.32 -14.73
C LYS A 6 5.90 4.02 -13.36
N GLU A 7 4.60 4.25 -13.21
CA GLU A 7 3.82 3.94 -12.00
C GLU A 7 2.53 3.21 -12.37
N GLN A 8 2.11 2.27 -11.54
CA GLN A 8 0.81 1.60 -11.65
C GLN A 8 0.27 1.26 -10.26
N GLN A 9 -1.03 1.39 -10.03
CA GLN A 9 -1.66 0.95 -8.77
C GLN A 9 -1.72 -0.58 -8.72
N ILE A 10 -1.43 -1.17 -7.55
CA ILE A 10 -1.64 -2.61 -7.35
C ILE A 10 -3.10 -2.98 -7.61
N GLY A 11 -3.32 -4.19 -8.13
CA GLY A 11 -4.64 -4.65 -8.55
C GLY A 11 -5.12 -4.09 -9.89
N LYS A 12 -4.26 -3.39 -10.65
CA LYS A 12 -4.51 -2.96 -12.03
C LYS A 12 -3.53 -3.65 -12.99
N ASN A 13 -3.92 -3.75 -14.26
CA ASN A 13 -3.07 -4.29 -15.32
C ASN A 13 -2.06 -3.23 -15.78
N ALA A 14 -0.80 -3.61 -16.03
CA ALA A 14 0.22 -2.78 -16.63
C ALA A 14 0.65 -3.34 -18.00
N ASP A 15 0.47 -2.56 -19.05
CA ASP A 15 0.85 -2.94 -20.41
C ASP A 15 2.27 -2.47 -20.74
N TYR A 16 3.09 -3.39 -21.25
CA TYR A 16 4.44 -3.14 -21.72
C TYR A 16 4.52 -3.39 -23.22
N GLN A 17 5.29 -2.55 -23.90
CA GLN A 17 5.60 -2.70 -25.31
C GLN A 17 7.09 -3.00 -25.48
N ILE A 18 7.37 -4.07 -26.21
CA ILE A 18 8.71 -4.49 -26.61
C ILE A 18 8.83 -4.18 -28.10
N THR A 19 9.89 -3.48 -28.50
CA THR A 19 10.20 -3.24 -29.91
C THR A 19 11.57 -3.80 -30.23
N VAL A 20 11.60 -4.71 -31.20
CA VAL A 20 12.81 -5.32 -31.75
C VAL A 20 13.10 -4.66 -33.10
N THR A 21 14.37 -4.38 -33.36
CA THR A 21 14.83 -3.77 -34.61
C THR A 21 16.09 -4.50 -35.05
N ASN A 22 16.13 -4.98 -36.29
CA ASN A 22 17.37 -5.44 -36.88
C ASN A 22 18.15 -4.23 -37.40
N THR A 23 19.23 -3.86 -36.70
CA THR A 23 20.10 -2.73 -37.05
C THR A 23 21.26 -3.12 -37.97
N GLY A 24 21.40 -4.40 -38.30
CA GLY A 24 22.42 -4.92 -39.20
C GLY A 24 22.02 -4.81 -40.68
N ASP A 25 22.95 -5.23 -41.54
CA ASP A 25 22.82 -5.30 -42.99
C ASP A 25 22.38 -6.69 -43.51
N LYS A 26 22.28 -7.68 -42.62
CA LYS A 26 21.86 -9.07 -42.91
C LYS A 26 20.57 -9.45 -42.18
N PRO A 27 19.75 -10.35 -42.74
CA PRO A 27 18.57 -10.86 -42.03
C PRO A 27 18.98 -11.66 -40.79
N LEU A 28 18.24 -11.48 -39.69
CA LEU A 28 18.31 -12.37 -38.52
C LEU A 28 17.30 -13.49 -38.71
N THR A 29 17.65 -14.74 -38.38
CA THR A 29 16.74 -15.88 -38.51
C THR A 29 16.61 -16.65 -37.20
N GLU A 30 15.47 -17.33 -37.02
CA GLU A 30 15.15 -18.03 -35.77
C GLU A 30 15.29 -17.12 -34.53
N VAL A 31 14.76 -15.90 -34.64
CA VAL A 31 14.80 -14.91 -33.56
C VAL A 31 13.85 -15.34 -32.45
N VAL A 32 14.39 -15.48 -31.24
CA VAL A 32 13.64 -15.80 -30.02
C VAL A 32 13.67 -14.59 -29.10
N VAL A 33 12.48 -14.10 -28.74
CA VAL A 33 12.30 -13.01 -27.79
C VAL A 33 11.67 -13.58 -26.53
N THR A 34 12.36 -13.49 -25.40
CA THR A 34 11.91 -14.04 -24.12
C THR A 34 11.81 -12.93 -23.10
N ASP A 35 10.60 -12.67 -22.64
CA ASP A 35 10.30 -11.72 -21.56
C ASP A 35 10.10 -12.47 -20.24
N CYS A 36 10.89 -12.13 -19.24
CA CYS A 36 10.83 -12.71 -17.91
C CYS A 36 10.20 -11.69 -16.96
N ALA A 37 8.93 -11.90 -16.64
CA ALA A 37 8.23 -11.05 -15.70
C ALA A 37 8.77 -11.28 -14.26
N PRO A 38 8.88 -10.21 -13.44
CA PRO A 38 9.34 -10.31 -12.04
C PRO A 38 8.48 -11.28 -11.23
N SER A 39 9.08 -12.04 -10.30
CA SER A 39 8.35 -13.05 -9.50
C SER A 39 7.19 -12.49 -8.68
N SER A 40 7.26 -11.20 -8.31
CA SER A 40 6.17 -10.50 -7.62
C SER A 40 5.04 -10.06 -8.55
N THR A 41 5.10 -10.36 -9.84
CA THR A 41 4.06 -10.05 -10.84
C THR A 41 3.62 -11.33 -11.57
N SER A 42 2.46 -11.30 -12.20
CA SER A 42 1.97 -12.34 -13.09
C SER A 42 1.74 -11.81 -14.50
N ILE A 43 2.01 -12.64 -15.51
CA ILE A 43 1.62 -12.37 -16.89
C ILE A 43 0.11 -12.64 -17.02
N VAL A 44 -0.65 -11.61 -17.41
CA VAL A 44 -2.08 -11.71 -17.70
C VAL A 44 -2.33 -11.96 -19.17
N ALA A 45 -1.57 -11.30 -20.03
CA ALA A 45 -1.68 -11.44 -21.48
C ALA A 45 -0.33 -11.22 -22.15
N ALA A 46 -0.06 -12.00 -23.20
CA ALA A 46 1.10 -11.81 -24.07
C ALA A 46 0.73 -12.33 -25.48
N ASN A 47 0.18 -11.46 -26.32
CA ASN A 47 -0.37 -11.88 -27.61
C ASN A 47 0.74 -12.45 -28.52
N GLY A 48 0.50 -13.63 -29.11
CA GLY A 48 1.44 -14.33 -29.97
C GLY A 48 2.63 -14.99 -29.24
N ALA A 49 2.68 -14.94 -27.91
CA ALA A 49 3.70 -15.64 -27.14
C ALA A 49 3.25 -17.05 -26.76
N THR A 50 4.22 -17.97 -26.64
CA THR A 50 4.07 -19.14 -25.77
C THR A 50 4.39 -18.71 -24.34
N ILE A 51 3.44 -18.88 -23.42
CA ILE A 51 3.63 -18.56 -21.99
C ILE A 51 4.07 -19.83 -21.25
N ASN A 52 5.16 -19.74 -20.49
CA ASN A 52 5.62 -20.80 -19.59
C ASN A 52 5.91 -20.20 -18.21
N GLY A 53 5.01 -20.41 -17.25
CA GLY A 53 5.07 -19.75 -15.95
C GLY A 53 5.03 -18.23 -16.12
N ASN A 54 6.05 -17.54 -15.60
CA ASN A 54 6.17 -16.08 -15.69
C ASN A 54 7.09 -15.62 -16.84
N GLN A 55 7.16 -16.42 -17.90
CA GLN A 55 7.89 -16.10 -19.12
C GLN A 55 6.96 -16.08 -20.33
N ALA A 56 7.11 -15.06 -21.19
CA ALA A 56 6.47 -14.98 -22.50
C ALA A 56 7.53 -15.10 -23.59
N ILE A 57 7.36 -16.05 -24.52
CA ILE A 57 8.33 -16.35 -25.57
C ILE A 57 7.70 -16.17 -26.95
N TRP A 58 8.21 -15.23 -27.73
CA TRP A 58 7.89 -15.05 -29.15
C TRP A 58 8.99 -15.61 -30.03
N ARG A 59 8.62 -16.16 -31.19
CA ARG A 59 9.56 -16.67 -32.19
C ARG A 59 9.24 -16.06 -33.55
N LEU A 60 10.28 -15.61 -34.25
CA LEU A 60 10.20 -15.11 -35.62
C LEU A 60 11.14 -15.94 -36.48
N LYS A 61 10.64 -16.40 -37.63
CA LYS A 61 11.48 -17.12 -38.60
C LYS A 61 12.58 -16.22 -39.17
N GLU A 62 12.24 -14.97 -39.46
CA GLU A 62 13.15 -13.99 -40.06
C GLU A 62 12.80 -12.57 -39.60
N LEU A 63 13.83 -11.73 -39.43
CA LEU A 63 13.73 -10.28 -39.31
C LEU A 63 14.72 -9.60 -40.27
N LYS A 64 14.19 -9.00 -41.34
CA LYS A 64 14.97 -8.36 -42.41
C LYS A 64 15.78 -7.14 -41.91
N PRO A 65 16.87 -6.76 -42.62
CA PRO A 65 17.62 -5.54 -42.33
C PRO A 65 16.71 -4.31 -42.22
N GLY A 66 16.86 -3.52 -41.15
CA GLY A 66 16.08 -2.32 -40.87
C GLY A 66 14.63 -2.57 -40.42
N ALA A 67 14.14 -3.82 -40.44
CA ALA A 67 12.77 -4.14 -40.05
C ALA A 67 12.56 -4.00 -38.53
N LYS A 68 11.32 -3.67 -38.16
CA LYS A 68 10.87 -3.53 -36.77
C LYS A 68 9.64 -4.37 -36.52
N VAL A 69 9.59 -4.97 -35.33
CA VAL A 69 8.41 -5.71 -34.84
C VAL A 69 8.17 -5.37 -33.38
N SER A 70 6.89 -5.29 -33.00
CA SER A 70 6.49 -4.98 -31.64
C SER A 70 5.68 -6.12 -31.03
N PHE A 71 5.89 -6.33 -29.73
CA PHE A 71 5.17 -7.27 -28.91
C PHE A 71 4.60 -6.55 -27.69
N THR A 72 3.49 -7.06 -27.17
CA THR A 72 2.83 -6.52 -25.97
C THR A 72 2.74 -7.59 -24.90
N ILE A 73 3.01 -7.20 -23.66
CA ILE A 73 2.82 -8.05 -22.49
C ILE A 73 2.13 -7.24 -21.39
N THR A 74 1.10 -7.83 -20.79
CA THR A 74 0.33 -7.25 -19.70
C THR A 74 0.69 -7.96 -18.41
N LEU A 75 1.16 -7.21 -17.42
CA LEU A 75 1.45 -7.71 -16.08
C LEU A 75 0.40 -7.28 -15.07
N TYR A 76 0.30 -8.02 -13.97
CA TYR A 76 -0.55 -7.73 -12.82
C TYR A 76 0.16 -8.07 -11.51
N THR A 77 -0.12 -7.34 -10.44
CA THR A 77 0.28 -7.70 -9.08
C THR A 77 -0.59 -7.06 -8.02
N CYS A 78 -0.73 -7.74 -6.88
CA CYS A 78 -1.28 -7.17 -5.64
C CYS A 78 -0.18 -6.73 -4.66
N THR A 79 1.09 -6.92 -5.02
CA THR A 79 2.23 -6.63 -4.18
C THR A 79 2.82 -5.28 -4.58
N PRO A 80 2.94 -4.33 -3.65
CA PRO A 80 3.55 -3.04 -3.93
C PRO A 80 5.08 -3.19 -4.09
N GLY A 81 5.69 -2.29 -4.85
CA GLY A 81 7.15 -2.23 -4.99
C GLY A 81 7.62 -1.85 -6.40
N CYS A 82 8.92 -1.65 -6.54
CA CYS A 82 9.54 -1.40 -7.85
C CYS A 82 9.95 -2.74 -8.48
N PHE A 83 9.29 -3.11 -9.58
CA PHE A 83 9.57 -4.37 -10.27
C PHE A 83 10.10 -4.10 -11.68
N THR A 84 11.26 -4.68 -11.98
CA THR A 84 11.96 -4.53 -13.26
C THR A 84 11.69 -5.72 -14.15
N ASN A 85 10.86 -5.53 -15.18
CA ASN A 85 10.63 -6.55 -16.19
C ASN A 85 11.75 -6.50 -17.24
N ARG A 86 12.38 -7.66 -17.51
CA ARG A 86 13.48 -7.84 -18.45
C ARG A 86 13.05 -8.68 -19.65
N VAL A 87 13.42 -8.22 -20.85
CA VAL A 87 13.33 -8.99 -22.09
C VAL A 87 14.73 -9.28 -22.63
N ASN A 88 14.93 -10.49 -23.13
CA ASN A 88 16.12 -10.92 -23.83
C ASN A 88 15.76 -11.38 -25.24
N LEU A 89 16.67 -11.20 -26.17
CA LEU A 89 16.58 -11.66 -27.55
C LEU A 89 17.82 -12.47 -27.89
N THR A 90 17.63 -13.57 -28.62
CA THR A 90 18.68 -14.37 -29.24
C THR A 90 18.28 -14.75 -30.66
N ASP A 91 19.23 -15.06 -31.53
CA ASP A 91 18.98 -15.64 -32.86
C ASP A 91 19.97 -16.77 -33.19
N CYS A 92 19.86 -17.38 -34.37
CA CYS A 92 20.80 -18.44 -34.79
C CYS A 92 22.14 -17.93 -35.32
N GLN A 93 22.27 -16.63 -35.59
CA GLN A 93 23.52 -15.97 -35.93
C GLN A 93 24.39 -15.69 -34.69
N GLY A 94 23.86 -15.92 -33.50
CA GLY A 94 24.52 -15.67 -32.22
C GLY A 94 24.39 -14.23 -31.73
N CYS A 95 23.57 -13.41 -32.37
CA CYS A 95 23.27 -12.08 -31.86
C CYS A 95 22.40 -12.20 -30.61
N ASN A 96 22.67 -11.31 -29.65
CA ASN A 96 21.89 -11.18 -28.44
C ASN A 96 21.64 -9.71 -28.12
N ALA A 97 20.51 -9.43 -27.51
CA ALA A 97 20.17 -8.11 -27.01
C ALA A 97 19.27 -8.24 -25.78
N SER A 98 19.28 -7.24 -24.92
CA SER A 98 18.35 -7.17 -23.79
C SER A 98 17.81 -5.76 -23.61
N ALA A 99 16.65 -5.66 -22.99
CA ALA A 99 16.09 -4.41 -22.53
C ALA A 99 15.29 -4.66 -21.24
N GLU A 100 15.10 -3.63 -20.44
CA GLU A 100 14.33 -3.72 -19.21
C GLU A 100 13.53 -2.45 -18.99
N PHE A 101 12.49 -2.57 -18.18
CA PHE A 101 11.71 -1.43 -17.74
C PHE A 101 11.20 -1.66 -16.31
N THR A 102 11.41 -0.67 -15.44
CA THR A 102 10.97 -0.70 -14.04
C THR A 102 9.66 0.06 -13.89
N THR A 103 8.68 -0.59 -13.27
CA THR A 103 7.42 0.02 -12.88
C THR A 103 7.32 0.05 -11.37
N HIS A 104 6.97 1.21 -10.81
CA HIS A 104 6.60 1.36 -9.42
C HIS A 104 5.13 0.97 -9.22
N TRP A 105 4.91 -0.19 -8.60
CA TRP A 105 3.58 -0.69 -8.25
C TRP A 105 3.15 -0.08 -6.92
N LYS A 106 2.33 0.96 -7.01
CA LYS A 106 1.89 1.77 -5.87
C LYS A 106 0.84 1.03 -5.07
N GLY A 107 1.08 1.06 -3.77
CA GLY A 107 0.18 0.49 -2.80
C GLY A 107 -0.99 1.39 -2.47
N ARG A 108 -1.48 1.23 -1.25
CA ARG A 108 -2.47 2.12 -0.62
C ARG A 108 -2.19 2.18 0.88
N PRO A 109 -2.51 3.30 1.54
CA PRO A 109 -2.52 3.34 2.99
C PRO A 109 -3.61 2.41 3.52
N ALA A 110 -3.37 1.83 4.69
CA ALA A 110 -4.35 0.99 5.38
C ALA A 110 -4.20 1.23 6.87
N ILE A 111 -4.94 2.21 7.39
CA ILE A 111 -4.85 2.59 8.80
C ILE A 111 -5.64 1.60 9.65
N ASN A 112 -5.07 1.23 10.78
CA ASN A 112 -5.75 0.52 11.86
C ASN A 112 -5.55 1.30 13.15
N VAL A 113 -6.56 1.30 14.00
CA VAL A 113 -6.52 1.90 15.34
C VAL A 113 -6.81 0.82 16.36
N CYS A 114 -6.16 0.89 17.51
CA CYS A 114 -6.44 0.08 18.68
C CYS A 114 -6.46 0.99 19.91
N ILE A 115 -7.44 0.80 20.78
CA ILE A 115 -7.58 1.45 22.07
C ILE A 115 -7.60 0.35 23.14
N VAL A 116 -6.95 0.60 24.26
CA VAL A 116 -7.01 -0.24 25.47
C VAL A 116 -7.02 0.67 26.69
N ASP A 117 -7.69 0.28 27.77
CA ASP A 117 -7.54 0.94 29.06
C ASP A 117 -6.46 0.28 29.92
N THR A 118 -5.92 1.03 30.88
CA THR A 118 -4.88 0.52 31.79
C THR A 118 -5.48 -0.18 33.01
N GLU A 119 -6.67 0.22 33.41
CA GLU A 119 -7.37 -0.29 34.60
C GLU A 119 -8.87 -0.36 34.32
N SER A 120 -9.44 -1.54 34.58
CA SER A 120 -10.87 -1.86 34.50
C SER A 120 -11.12 -3.16 35.27
N PRO A 121 -12.03 -3.21 36.27
CA PRO A 121 -12.92 -2.13 36.69
C PRO A 121 -12.22 -1.03 37.52
N ILE A 122 -12.86 0.14 37.62
CA ILE A 122 -12.45 1.28 38.47
C ILE A 122 -13.63 1.77 39.32
N CYS A 123 -13.38 2.41 40.47
CA CYS A 123 -14.43 3.03 41.29
C CYS A 123 -14.66 4.49 40.91
N ILE A 124 -15.83 5.05 41.26
CA ILE A 124 -16.09 6.51 41.08
C ILE A 124 -14.95 7.37 41.67
N GLY A 125 -14.42 8.29 40.86
CA GLY A 125 -13.31 9.18 41.21
C GLY A 125 -11.91 8.62 40.90
N GLU A 126 -11.78 7.31 40.69
CA GLU A 126 -10.51 6.69 40.35
C GLU A 126 -10.07 7.03 38.92
N PRO A 127 -8.75 7.15 38.70
CA PRO A 127 -8.21 7.39 37.37
C PRO A 127 -8.12 6.10 36.55
N THR A 128 -8.26 6.23 35.24
CA THR A 128 -7.80 5.23 34.25
C THR A 128 -7.16 5.95 33.08
N SER A 129 -6.45 5.23 32.22
CA SER A 129 -5.81 5.78 31.03
C SER A 129 -6.15 4.96 29.81
N TYR A 130 -6.49 5.64 28.73
CA TYR A 130 -6.73 5.03 27.43
C TYR A 130 -5.46 5.16 26.59
N LEU A 131 -4.87 4.04 26.23
CA LEU A 131 -3.69 3.95 25.36
C LEU A 131 -4.16 3.65 23.95
N ILE A 132 -3.82 4.52 23.01
CA ILE A 132 -4.26 4.43 21.62
C ILE A 132 -3.04 4.24 20.74
N THR A 133 -3.14 3.29 19.81
CA THR A 133 -2.17 3.08 18.75
C THR A 133 -2.85 3.25 17.40
N VAL A 134 -2.24 4.04 16.52
CA VAL A 134 -2.69 4.22 15.14
C VAL A 134 -1.56 3.76 14.24
N VAL A 135 -1.78 2.72 13.44
CA VAL A 135 -0.75 2.12 12.58
C VAL A 135 -1.19 2.17 11.13
N ASN A 136 -0.30 2.58 10.23
CA ASN A 136 -0.50 2.40 8.80
C ASN A 136 0.07 1.04 8.39
N GLN A 137 -0.79 0.04 8.27
CA GLN A 137 -0.43 -1.30 7.78
C GLN A 137 -0.33 -1.37 6.25
N GLY A 138 -0.62 -0.26 5.57
CA GLY A 138 -0.49 -0.11 4.14
C GLY A 138 0.95 0.03 3.67
N SER A 139 1.09 0.24 2.38
CA SER A 139 2.36 0.36 1.68
C SER A 139 2.64 1.74 1.09
N GLU A 140 1.68 2.66 1.23
CA GLU A 140 1.83 4.07 0.90
C GLU A 140 1.57 4.91 2.14
N SER A 141 2.11 6.13 2.18
CA SER A 141 1.84 7.08 3.25
C SER A 141 0.40 7.60 3.18
N ASP A 142 -0.13 8.04 4.32
CA ASP A 142 -1.37 8.81 4.40
C ASP A 142 -1.12 10.15 5.09
N SER A 143 -1.99 11.11 4.83
CA SER A 143 -1.86 12.48 5.33
C SER A 143 -3.13 12.91 6.08
N ASN A 144 -2.98 13.97 6.88
CA ASN A 144 -4.04 14.54 7.69
C ASN A 144 -4.75 13.50 8.57
N VAL A 145 -3.97 12.62 9.21
CA VAL A 145 -4.52 11.59 10.11
C VAL A 145 -5.00 12.27 11.40
N VAL A 146 -6.30 12.25 11.65
CA VAL A 146 -6.94 12.88 12.81
C VAL A 146 -7.54 11.80 13.70
N LEU A 147 -7.18 11.85 14.99
CA LEU A 147 -7.67 10.96 16.04
C LEU A 147 -8.66 11.73 16.93
N THR A 148 -9.85 11.17 17.14
CA THR A 148 -10.86 11.72 18.06
C THR A 148 -11.36 10.62 19.00
N LEU A 149 -11.44 10.93 20.30
CA LEU A 149 -12.05 10.07 21.30
C LEU A 149 -13.34 10.73 21.81
N LYS A 150 -14.39 9.94 21.97
CA LYS A 150 -15.67 10.35 22.55
C LYS A 150 -15.94 9.53 23.79
N PHE A 151 -16.08 10.23 24.91
CA PHE A 151 -16.34 9.65 26.21
C PHE A 151 -17.84 9.73 26.53
N PRO A 152 -18.43 8.70 27.16
CA PRO A 152 -19.77 8.81 27.74
C PRO A 152 -19.74 9.71 28.99
N SER A 153 -20.91 10.03 29.56
CA SER A 153 -20.98 10.83 30.81
C SER A 153 -20.34 10.14 32.02
N LEU A 154 -20.19 8.80 31.96
CA LEU A 154 -19.66 7.96 33.05
C LEU A 154 -18.18 8.20 33.36
N VAL A 155 -17.38 8.69 32.39
CA VAL A 155 -15.92 8.87 32.53
C VAL A 155 -15.51 10.21 31.93
N THR A 156 -14.81 11.06 32.67
CA THR A 156 -14.40 12.41 32.23
C THR A 156 -12.92 12.44 31.83
N PRO A 157 -12.56 12.85 30.59
CA PRO A 157 -11.17 13.01 30.19
C PRO A 157 -10.52 14.19 30.93
N VAL A 158 -9.28 14.02 31.36
CA VAL A 158 -8.54 14.99 32.20
C VAL A 158 -7.33 15.55 31.47
N SER A 159 -6.56 14.70 30.80
CA SER A 159 -5.36 15.10 30.06
C SER A 159 -5.15 14.23 28.83
N SER A 160 -4.45 14.77 27.84
CA SER A 160 -4.10 14.08 26.60
C SER A 160 -2.64 14.31 26.24
N SER A 161 -1.96 13.27 25.78
CA SER A 161 -0.59 13.33 25.26
C SER A 161 -0.41 12.37 24.08
N GLY A 162 0.60 12.59 23.25
CA GLY A 162 0.91 11.73 22.10
C GLY A 162 1.73 12.44 21.03
N GLU A 163 1.71 11.88 19.82
CA GLU A 163 2.49 12.35 18.66
C GLU A 163 2.08 13.75 18.16
N THR A 164 0.85 14.18 18.45
CA THR A 164 0.35 15.53 18.17
C THR A 164 -0.37 16.09 19.40
N ALA A 165 -0.59 17.41 19.41
CA ALA A 165 -1.29 18.08 20.49
C ALA A 165 -2.78 17.66 20.54
N GLY A 166 -3.26 17.27 21.72
CA GLY A 166 -4.67 16.97 21.98
C GLY A 166 -5.42 18.18 22.56
N THR A 167 -6.67 18.36 22.16
CA THR A 167 -7.60 19.36 22.73
C THR A 167 -8.78 18.65 23.35
N ILE A 168 -9.07 18.95 24.62
CA ILE A 168 -10.24 18.43 25.33
C ILE A 168 -11.36 19.47 25.28
N SER A 169 -12.52 19.09 24.76
CA SER A 169 -13.72 19.91 24.72
C SER A 169 -14.90 19.11 25.26
N GLY A 170 -15.16 19.26 26.56
CA GLY A 170 -16.15 18.43 27.28
C GLY A 170 -15.75 16.95 27.24
N GLN A 171 -16.62 16.11 26.71
CA GLN A 171 -16.40 14.65 26.61
C GLN A 171 -15.73 14.21 25.31
N THR A 172 -15.18 15.14 24.54
CA THR A 172 -14.46 14.82 23.30
C THR A 172 -13.01 15.27 23.40
N VAL A 173 -12.10 14.38 23.01
CA VAL A 173 -10.67 14.67 22.88
C VAL A 173 -10.31 14.55 21.41
N THR A 174 -9.82 15.63 20.80
CA THR A 174 -9.40 15.63 19.40
C THR A 174 -7.93 16.00 19.30
N PHE A 175 -7.15 15.15 18.63
CA PHE A 175 -5.74 15.39 18.36
C PHE A 175 -5.56 16.14 17.04
N ALA A 176 -4.57 17.02 16.98
CA ALA A 176 -4.21 17.75 15.77
C ALA A 176 -3.79 16.79 14.64
N PRO A 177 -3.99 17.15 13.36
CA PRO A 177 -3.66 16.28 12.24
C PRO A 177 -2.18 15.87 12.22
N TYR A 178 -1.92 14.58 12.02
CA TYR A 178 -0.59 14.06 11.70
C TYR A 178 -0.40 14.04 10.18
N ASN A 179 0.55 14.83 9.68
CA ASN A 179 0.61 15.18 8.25
C ASN A 179 1.19 14.08 7.34
N ASN A 180 1.97 13.14 7.88
CA ASN A 180 2.62 12.13 7.05
C ASN A 180 2.83 10.82 7.83
N LEU A 181 1.81 9.96 7.83
CA LEU A 181 1.89 8.62 8.41
C LEU A 181 2.43 7.64 7.36
N GLY A 182 3.74 7.39 7.41
CA GLY A 182 4.44 6.51 6.49
C GLY A 182 4.00 5.05 6.57
N PRO A 183 4.36 4.22 5.56
CA PRO A 183 4.09 2.78 5.59
C PRO A 183 4.68 2.13 6.83
N ARG A 184 3.91 1.25 7.49
CA ARG A 184 4.26 0.53 8.73
C ARG A 184 4.55 1.41 9.95
N GLN A 185 4.41 2.73 9.83
CA GLN A 185 4.60 3.64 10.96
C GLN A 185 3.46 3.49 11.97
N THR A 186 3.80 3.61 13.25
CA THR A 186 2.86 3.57 14.38
C THR A 186 2.94 4.88 15.15
N LEU A 187 1.77 5.48 15.42
CA LEU A 187 1.59 6.62 16.31
C LEU A 187 1.04 6.12 17.64
N LYS A 188 1.42 6.78 18.73
CA LYS A 188 0.96 6.45 20.09
C LYS A 188 0.35 7.68 20.75
N TYR A 189 -0.78 7.48 21.40
CA TYR A 189 -1.48 8.51 22.16
C TYR A 189 -1.95 7.95 23.49
N ARG A 190 -2.15 8.85 24.45
CA ARG A 190 -2.66 8.57 25.78
C ARG A 190 -3.67 9.62 26.19
N VAL A 191 -4.81 9.19 26.72
CA VAL A 191 -5.79 10.06 27.36
C VAL A 191 -6.03 9.57 28.78
N ASP A 192 -5.67 10.39 29.77
CA ASP A 192 -6.00 10.11 31.16
C ASP A 192 -7.42 10.58 31.44
N ALA A 193 -8.18 9.79 32.19
CA ALA A 193 -9.57 10.08 32.52
C ALA A 193 -9.88 9.69 33.97
N ARG A 194 -11.02 10.13 34.48
CA ARG A 194 -11.53 9.79 35.81
C ARG A 194 -12.97 9.31 35.74
N ALA A 195 -13.28 8.26 36.50
CA ALA A 195 -14.64 7.78 36.69
C ALA A 195 -15.52 8.84 37.36
N LYS A 196 -16.76 8.97 36.89
CA LYS A 196 -17.74 9.96 37.37
C LYS A 196 -19.05 9.32 37.84
N GLU A 197 -19.56 8.34 37.12
CA GLU A 197 -20.83 7.66 37.42
C GLU A 197 -20.65 6.15 37.22
N SER A 198 -21.31 5.35 38.06
CA SER A 198 -21.28 3.88 37.98
C SER A 198 -21.96 3.38 36.72
N GLY A 199 -21.42 2.33 36.09
CA GLY A 199 -21.95 1.74 34.86
C GLY A 199 -20.87 1.22 33.91
N ASP A 200 -21.31 0.80 32.73
CA ASP A 200 -20.44 0.32 31.64
C ASP A 200 -20.15 1.47 30.66
N ALA A 201 -18.96 2.05 30.78
CA ALA A 201 -18.52 3.14 29.92
C ALA A 201 -17.96 2.61 28.59
N ARG A 202 -18.58 3.02 27.49
CA ARG A 202 -18.14 2.71 26.11
C ARG A 202 -17.43 3.92 25.51
N ILE A 203 -16.11 3.90 25.50
CA ILE A 203 -15.28 4.97 24.93
C ILE A 203 -15.09 4.66 23.46
N ILE A 204 -15.42 5.63 22.60
CA ILE A 204 -15.32 5.46 21.16
C ILE A 204 -14.07 6.19 20.67
N VAL A 205 -13.24 5.51 19.90
CA VAL A 205 -12.13 6.12 19.16
C VAL A 205 -12.45 6.14 17.67
N GLU A 206 -12.23 7.28 17.04
CA GLU A 206 -12.46 7.53 15.62
C GLU A 206 -11.17 8.05 14.97
N VAL A 207 -10.79 7.46 13.83
CA VAL A 207 -9.66 7.92 13.01
C VAL A 207 -10.15 8.25 11.61
N THR A 208 -9.76 9.43 11.11
CA THR A 208 -9.98 9.89 9.73
C THR A 208 -8.68 10.33 9.10
N SER A 209 -8.64 10.40 7.77
CA SER A 209 -7.48 10.88 7.01
C SER A 209 -7.87 11.41 5.63
N ASP A 210 -6.88 11.76 4.81
CA ASP A 210 -7.12 12.09 3.41
C ASP A 210 -7.66 10.90 2.61
N SER A 211 -7.15 9.69 2.89
CA SER A 211 -7.60 8.47 2.22
C SER A 211 -8.81 7.82 2.89
N ILE A 212 -9.14 8.17 4.14
CA ILE A 212 -10.20 7.57 4.96
C ILE A 212 -11.22 8.64 5.36
N LYS A 213 -12.28 8.77 4.55
CA LYS A 213 -13.35 9.75 4.78
C LYS A 213 -14.46 9.26 5.70
N THR A 214 -14.76 7.96 5.65
CA THR A 214 -15.61 7.31 6.67
C THR A 214 -14.71 6.89 7.83
N PRO A 215 -14.93 7.39 9.05
CA PRO A 215 -14.04 7.13 10.17
C PRO A 215 -13.88 5.63 10.44
N ILE A 216 -12.66 5.20 10.74
CA ILE A 216 -12.45 3.91 11.40
C ILE A 216 -12.85 4.11 12.86
N THR A 217 -13.73 3.25 13.36
CA THR A 217 -14.22 3.31 14.73
C THR A 217 -13.83 2.05 15.50
N GLN A 218 -13.32 2.23 16.71
CA GLN A 218 -13.20 1.18 17.72
C GLN A 218 -13.80 1.64 19.04
N GLN A 219 -14.05 0.69 19.94
CA GLN A 219 -14.60 0.97 21.26
C GLN A 219 -13.83 0.22 22.34
N GLU A 220 -13.66 0.86 23.48
CA GLU A 220 -13.14 0.26 24.71
C GLU A 220 -14.19 0.29 25.81
N SER A 221 -14.21 -0.73 26.67
CA SER A 221 -15.18 -0.87 27.76
C SER A 221 -14.48 -0.73 29.10
N THR A 222 -14.89 0.27 29.86
CA THR A 222 -14.42 0.45 31.23
C THR A 222 -15.60 0.30 32.19
N ILE A 223 -15.52 -0.67 33.10
CA ILE A 223 -16.54 -0.85 34.13
C ILE A 223 -16.25 0.10 35.29
N VAL A 224 -17.24 0.95 35.62
CA VAL A 224 -17.20 1.83 36.78
C VAL A 224 -18.11 1.28 37.87
N ASN A 225 -17.55 1.02 39.05
CA ASN A 225 -18.28 0.61 40.25
C ASN A 225 -18.69 1.82 41.10
#